data_AF-A0A3C0ZS68-F1
#
_entry.id   AF-A0A3C0ZS68-F1
#
_cell.length_a   1.000
_cell.length_b   1.000
_cell.length_c   1.000
_cell.angle_alpha   90.00
_cell.angle_beta   90.00
_cell.angle_gamma   90.00
#
_symmetry.space_group_name_H-M   'P 1'
#
loop_
_entity.id
_entity.type
_entity.pdbx_description
1 polymer ?
#
loop_
_entity_poly.entity_id
_entity_poly.type
_entity_poly.pdbx_seq_one_letter_code
_entity_poly.pdbx_strand_id
1 'polypeptide(L)' 'ATGYGLVYLTQELLKDHGTSLEGKTVSVSGAGNVATYAIQKAQQLGAKVVTCSDSTGWIYDPDGIDVALLKEVKEV' A
#
# COMPACT_ATOMS: atom_id res chain seq x y z
N ALA A 1 -7.88 -8.65 -5.69
CA ALA A 1 -8.09 -8.08 -7.04
C ALA A 1 -8.08 -6.54 -7.01
N THR A 2 -9.03 -5.90 -6.33
CA THR A 2 -9.20 -4.42 -6.32
C THR A 2 -7.94 -3.65 -5.92
N GLY A 3 -7.25 -4.05 -4.84
CA GLY A 3 -6.03 -3.36 -4.39
C GLY A 3 -4.91 -3.36 -5.44
N TYR A 4 -4.74 -4.46 -6.18
CA TYR A 4 -3.76 -4.54 -7.27
C TYR A 4 -4.18 -3.67 -8.45
N GLY A 5 -5.46 -3.70 -8.83
CA GLY A 5 -6.01 -2.87 -9.90
C GLY A 5 -5.81 -1.38 -9.63
N LEU A 6 -6.04 -0.93 -8.39
CA LEU A 6 -5.76 0.44 -7.96
C LEU A 6 -4.29 0.81 -8.19
N VAL A 7 -3.36 -0.02 -7.71
CA VAL A 7 -1.93 0.24 -7.83
C VAL A 7 -1.47 0.25 -9.30
N TYR A 8 -2.01 -0.63 -10.15
CA TYR A 8 -1.72 -0.61 -11.58
C TYR A 8 -2.22 0.68 -12.25
N LEU A 9 -3.42 1.13 -11.93
CA LEU A 9 -3.94 2.40 -12.44
C LEU A 9 -3.03 3.57 -12.03
N THR A 10 -2.63 3.62 -10.75
CA THR A 10 -1.69 4.62 -10.26
C THR A 10 -0.34 4.53 -10.95
N GLN A 11 0.17 3.31 -11.21
CA GLN A 11 1.43 3.10 -11.92
C GLN A 11 1.37 3.66 -13.35
N GLU A 12 0.29 3.40 -14.09
CA GLU A 12 0.12 3.94 -15.45
C GLU A 12 0.00 5.47 -15.45
N LEU A 13 -0.73 6.04 -14.49
CA LEU A 13 -0.80 7.50 -14.32
C LEU A 13 0.58 8.13 -14.06
N LEU A 14 1.38 7.52 -13.19
CA LEU A 14 2.73 7.99 -12.89
C LEU A 14 3.65 7.88 -14.12
N LYS A 15 3.55 6.79 -14.89
CA LYS A 15 4.31 6.61 -16.13
C LYS A 15 4.00 7.70 -17.15
N ASP A 16 2.72 8.07 -17.31
CA ASP A 16 2.28 9.16 -18.18
C ASP A 16 2.91 10.52 -17.79
N HIS A 17 3.24 10.68 -16.51
CA HIS A 17 3.94 11.85 -15.96
C HIS A 17 5.47 11.66 -15.87
N GLY A 18 6.04 10.65 -16.54
CA GLY A 18 7.48 10.40 -16.57
C GLY A 18 8.09 9.97 -15.23
N THR A 19 7.29 9.38 -14.33
CA THR A 19 7.72 8.90 -13.01
C THR A 19 7.23 7.47 -12.73
N SER A 20 7.69 6.85 -11.65
CA SER A 20 7.26 5.52 -11.19
C SER A 20 6.91 5.50 -9.70
N LEU A 21 6.43 4.36 -9.19
CA LEU A 21 6.24 4.11 -7.76
C LEU A 21 7.56 3.82 -7.02
N GLU A 22 8.62 3.47 -7.75
CA GLU A 22 9.90 3.07 -7.17
C GLU A 22 10.51 4.20 -6.33
N GLY A 23 10.90 3.87 -5.10
CA GLY A 23 11.46 4.83 -4.14
C GLY A 23 10.46 5.83 -3.56
N LYS A 24 9.19 5.84 -4.00
CA LYS A 24 8.19 6.77 -3.47
C LYS A 24 7.72 6.33 -2.09
N THR A 25 7.57 7.29 -1.18
CA THR A 25 6.86 7.08 0.08
C THR A 25 5.36 7.19 -0.17
N VAL A 26 4.60 6.18 0.24
CA VAL A 26 3.16 6.08 -0.03
C VAL A 26 2.40 5.96 1.29
N SER A 27 1.35 6.76 1.43
CA SER A 27 0.37 6.59 2.49
C SER A 27 -0.80 5.78 1.97
N VAL A 28 -1.17 4.73 2.70
CA VAL A 28 -2.40 3.97 2.46
C VAL A 28 -3.29 4.11 3.70
N SER A 29 -4.58 4.33 3.49
CA SER A 29 -5.61 4.24 4.52
C SER A 29 -6.38 2.93 4.37
N GLY A 30 -6.91 2.43 5.48
CA GLY A 30 -7.53 1.12 5.55
C GLY A 30 -6.52 0.00 5.84
N ALA A 31 -7.06 -1.12 6.32
CA ALA A 31 -6.33 -2.35 6.66
C ALA A 31 -7.15 -3.61 6.30
N GLY A 32 -8.23 -3.45 5.53
CA GLY A 32 -9.02 -4.55 5.00
C GLY A 32 -8.49 -5.05 3.66
N ASN A 33 -9.21 -6.00 3.04
CA ASN A 33 -8.77 -6.70 1.81
C ASN A 33 -8.17 -5.76 0.75
N VAL A 34 -8.87 -4.69 0.36
CA VAL A 34 -8.39 -3.76 -0.68
C VAL A 34 -7.08 -3.08 -0.28
N ALA A 35 -6.99 -2.56 0.95
CA ALA A 35 -5.82 -1.85 1.44
C ALA A 35 -4.62 -2.79 1.58
N THR A 36 -4.80 -3.96 2.19
CA THR A 36 -3.74 -4.96 2.37
C THR A 36 -3.09 -5.36 1.05
N TYR A 37 -3.90 -5.62 0.01
CA TYR A 37 -3.37 -5.98 -1.30
C TYR A 37 -2.84 -4.76 -2.07
N ALA A 38 -3.31 -3.54 -1.82
CA ALA A 38 -2.70 -2.32 -2.36
C ALA A 38 -1.30 -2.08 -1.76
N ILE A 39 -1.15 -2.22 -0.44
CA ILE A 39 0.14 -2.12 0.26
C ILE A 39 1.12 -3.14 -0.33
N GLN A 40 0.69 -4.41 -0.40
CA GLN A 40 1.49 -5.50 -0.98
C GLN A 40 1.97 -5.17 -2.39
N LYS A 41 1.08 -4.70 -3.26
CA LYS A 41 1.43 -4.44 -4.66
C LYS A 41 2.31 -3.20 -4.82
N ALA A 42 2.05 -2.14 -4.07
CA ALA A 42 2.88 -0.94 -4.10
C ALA A 42 4.32 -1.25 -3.68
N GLN A 43 4.50 -2.03 -2.62
CA GLN A 43 5.83 -2.47 -2.18
C GLN A 43 6.53 -3.38 -3.20
N GLN A 44 5.81 -4.30 -3.84
CA GLN A 44 6.36 -5.10 -4.96
C GLN A 44 6.85 -4.24 -6.14
N LEU A 45 6.33 -3.02 -6.29
CA LEU A 45 6.75 -2.05 -7.31
C LEU A 45 7.78 -1.03 -6.79
N GLY A 46 8.37 -1.29 -5.62
CA GLY A 46 9.45 -0.48 -5.04
C GLY A 46 9.00 0.74 -4.25
N ALA A 47 7.70 0.93 -4.00
CA ALA A 47 7.23 1.98 -3.10
C ALA A 47 7.45 1.60 -1.63
N LYS A 48 7.74 2.58 -0.78
CA LYS A 48 7.74 2.42 0.67
C LYS A 48 6.40 2.87 1.24
N VAL A 49 5.53 1.93 1.54
CA VAL A 49 4.24 2.23 2.18
C VAL A 49 4.43 2.35 3.68
N VAL A 50 4.07 3.50 4.26
CA VAL A 50 4.42 3.86 5.65
C VAL A 50 3.22 4.00 6.58
N THR A 51 1.99 3.84 6.08
CA THR A 51 0.78 3.89 6.91
C THR A 51 -0.22 2.82 6.53
N CYS A 52 -1.02 2.39 7.51
CA CYS A 52 -2.33 1.79 7.31
C CYS A 52 -3.27 2.25 8.44
N SER A 53 -4.58 2.10 8.28
CA SER A 53 -5.56 2.59 9.24
C SER A 53 -6.82 1.73 9.34
N ASP A 54 -7.60 1.93 10.39
CA ASP A 54 -8.99 1.48 10.47
C ASP A 54 -9.89 2.57 11.06
N SER A 55 -11.10 2.22 11.49
CA SER A 55 -12.06 3.18 12.05
C SER A 55 -11.64 3.75 13.41
N THR A 56 -10.67 3.13 14.08
CA THR A 56 -10.26 3.49 15.44
C THR A 56 -8.94 4.25 15.49
N GLY A 57 -8.17 4.23 14.41
CA GLY A 57 -6.89 4.93 14.35
C GLY A 57 -6.06 4.54 13.14
N TRP A 58 -4.77 4.90 13.20
CA TRP A 58 -3.80 4.63 12.15
C TRP A 58 -2.43 4.35 12.76
N ILE A 59 -1.60 3.65 12.00
CA ILE A 59 -0.20 3.43 12.35
C ILE A 59 0.71 4.12 11.34
N TYR A 60 1.86 4.54 11.82
CA TYR A 60 2.97 5.03 11.02
C TYR A 60 4.19 4.16 11.29
N ASP A 61 4.74 3.57 10.24
CA ASP A 61 6.02 2.90 10.28
C ASP A 61 6.96 3.58 9.28
N PRO A 62 8.01 4.30 9.74
CA PRO A 62 8.94 4.98 8.84
C PRO A 62 9.77 4.01 7.98
N ASP A 63 9.93 2.77 8.42
CA ASP A 63 10.68 1.72 7.73
C ASP A 63 9.78 0.94 6.75
N GLY A 64 8.48 0.95 7.01
CA GLY A 64 7.43 0.50 6.09
C GLY A 64 6.56 -0.59 6.68
N ILE A 65 5.29 -0.63 6.25
CA ILE A 65 4.31 -1.58 6.78
C ILE A 65 4.70 -3.03 6.43
N ASP A 66 4.83 -3.89 7.43
CA ASP A 66 4.96 -5.33 7.23
C ASP A 66 3.61 -5.92 6.79
N VAL A 67 3.54 -6.34 5.52
CA VAL A 67 2.33 -6.91 4.92
C VAL A 67 1.99 -8.28 5.49
N ALA A 68 2.98 -9.08 5.89
CA ALA A 68 2.73 -10.40 6.47
C ALA A 68 2.11 -10.25 7.86
N LEU A 69 2.70 -9.39 8.69
CA LEU A 69 2.15 -9.06 10.01
C LEU A 69 0.76 -8.42 9.89
N LEU A 70 0.56 -7.51 8.94
CA LEU A 70 -0.76 -6.89 8.72
C LEU A 70 -1.83 -7.94 8.40
N LYS A 71 -1.51 -8.95 7.58
CA LYS A 71 -2.42 -10.06 7.26
C LYS A 71 -2.71 -10.91 8.49
N GLU A 72 -1.68 -11.27 9.25
CA GLU A 72 -1.85 -12.04 10.49
C GLU A 72 -2.79 -11.34 11.49
N VAL A 73 -2.68 -10.02 11.63
CA VAL A 73 -3.51 -9.24 12.57
C VAL A 73 -4.95 -9.04 12.08
N LYS A 74 -5.20 -9.01 10.76
CA LYS A 74 -6.51 -8.64 10.18
C LYS A 74 -7.30 -9.78 9.55
N GLU A 75 -6.66 -10.89 9.19
CA GLU A 75 -7.34 -12.09 8.65
C GLU A 75 -7.68 -13.03 9.82
N VAL A 76 -8.92 -12.90 10.33
CA VAL A 76 -9.59 -13.86 11.23
C VAL A 76 -10.79 -14.45 10.50
#